data_AF-A0A656G8W1-F1
#
_entry.id   AF-A0A656G8W1-F1
#
_cell.length_a   1.000
_cell.length_b   1.000
_cell.length_c   1.000
_cell.angle_alpha   90.00
_cell.angle_beta   90.00
_cell.angle_gamma   90.00
#
_symmetry.space_group_name_H-M   'P 1'
#
loop_
_entity.id
_entity.type
_entity.pdbx_description
1 polymer ?
#
loop_
_entity_poly.entity_id
_entity_poly.type
_entity_poly.pdbx_seq_one_letter_code
_entity_poly.pdbx_strand_id
1 'polypeptide(L)'
;MFKMELAMRDRLLAAEKVKAIDWRDDALYLLDQRVLPFEEVWHRYTTAEGVAEAIRTMVVRGAPAIGISAAYGAVLGARARIAEGEDWYPALEEDMQLLADSRPTAVNLFWALNRMRDRLMRVKDGDDPLVALEAEAVAIHLSDREANLTMAQLGADLIRRHQGNLQTVLTHCNTGALATG
;
A
#
# COMPACT_ATOMS: atom_id res chain seq x y z
N MET A 1 20.59 17.00 19.47
CA MET A 1 19.30 16.88 18.74
C MET A 1 19.44 15.86 17.61
N PHE A 2 20.27 16.10 16.59
CA PHE A 2 20.50 15.20 15.44
C PHE A 2 20.86 13.72 15.79
N LYS A 3 21.75 13.49 16.76
CA LYS A 3 22.10 12.12 17.22
C LYS A 3 20.96 11.37 17.94
N MET A 4 20.02 12.09 18.58
CA MET A 4 18.85 11.45 19.24
C MET A 4 17.78 11.07 18.21
N GLU A 5 17.66 11.86 17.14
CA GLU A 5 16.72 11.63 16.03
C GLU A 5 17.07 10.36 15.26
N LEU A 6 18.35 10.15 14.92
CA LEU A 6 18.81 8.89 14.31
C LEU A 6 18.54 7.68 15.23
N ALA A 7 18.81 7.82 16.54
CA ALA A 7 18.65 6.72 17.50
C ALA A 7 17.19 6.25 17.68
N MET A 8 16.21 7.14 17.48
CA MET A 8 14.79 6.78 17.56
C MET A 8 14.29 6.17 16.25
N ARG A 9 14.71 6.71 15.11
CA ARG A 9 14.43 6.13 13.79
C ARG A 9 14.93 4.68 13.68
N ASP A 10 16.17 4.42 14.10
CA ASP A 10 16.75 3.07 14.06
C ASP A 10 15.97 2.09 14.95
N ARG A 11 15.45 2.56 16.09
CA ARG A 11 14.59 1.75 16.97
C ARG A 11 13.23 1.45 16.34
N LEU A 12 12.63 2.40 15.63
CA LEU A 12 11.37 2.20 14.93
C LEU A 12 11.53 1.17 13.80
N LEU A 13 12.61 1.28 13.02
CA LEU A 13 12.95 0.31 11.97
C LEU A 13 13.22 -1.08 12.56
N ALA A 14 13.96 -1.18 13.66
CA ALA A 14 14.22 -2.46 14.33
C ALA A 14 12.96 -3.10 14.96
N ALA A 15 11.93 -2.31 15.23
CA ALA A 15 10.65 -2.77 15.78
C ALA A 15 9.68 -3.27 14.69
N GLU A 16 9.94 -2.98 13.42
CA GLU A 16 9.14 -3.41 12.28
C GLU A 16 9.32 -4.91 12.05
N LYS A 17 8.34 -5.71 12.50
CA LYS A 17 8.38 -7.18 12.44
C LYS A 17 7.22 -7.80 11.67
N VAL A 18 6.24 -6.99 11.28
CA VAL A 18 4.99 -7.43 10.67
C VAL A 18 4.83 -6.70 9.36
N LYS A 19 4.50 -7.44 8.30
CA LYS A 19 4.07 -6.90 7.01
C LYS A 19 2.78 -7.57 6.58
N ALA A 20 1.90 -6.83 5.92
CA ALA A 20 0.66 -7.37 5.36
C ALA A 20 0.64 -7.41 3.82
N ILE A 21 1.58 -6.71 3.19
CA ILE A 21 1.68 -6.55 1.74
C ILE A 21 3.11 -6.89 1.32
N ASP A 22 3.26 -7.73 0.30
CA ASP A 22 4.56 -8.08 -0.27
C ASP A 22 4.45 -8.11 -1.81
N TRP A 23 5.23 -7.28 -2.49
CA TRP A 23 5.36 -7.30 -3.94
C TRP A 23 6.65 -8.03 -4.32
N ARG A 24 6.51 -9.19 -4.97
CA ARG A 24 7.64 -10.03 -5.39
C ARG A 24 7.21 -10.97 -6.51
N ASP A 25 8.17 -11.42 -7.31
CA ASP A 25 7.94 -12.40 -8.39
C ASP A 25 6.78 -11.98 -9.31
N ASP A 26 6.73 -10.69 -9.64
CA ASP A 26 5.67 -10.06 -10.45
C ASP A 26 4.23 -10.31 -9.95
N ALA A 27 4.08 -10.50 -8.64
CA ALA A 27 2.80 -10.79 -8.00
C ALA A 27 2.64 -10.04 -6.68
N LEU A 28 1.39 -9.76 -6.34
CA LEU A 28 1.01 -9.19 -5.05
C LEU A 28 0.67 -10.32 -4.08
N TYR A 29 1.36 -10.38 -2.95
CA TYR A 29 1.03 -11.26 -1.85
C TYR A 29 0.38 -10.45 -0.73
N LEU A 30 -0.78 -10.91 -0.26
CA LEU A 30 -1.51 -10.29 0.84
C LEU A 30 -1.70 -11.30 1.98
N LEU A 31 -1.40 -10.85 3.20
CA LEU A 31 -1.71 -11.59 4.42
C LEU A 31 -3.22 -11.55 4.67
N ASP A 32 -3.85 -12.71 4.84
CA ASP A 32 -5.29 -12.82 5.09
C ASP A 32 -5.63 -12.40 6.52
N GLN A 33 -6.07 -11.14 6.65
CA GLN A 33 -6.39 -10.57 7.96
C GLN A 33 -7.67 -11.14 8.59
N ARG A 34 -8.44 -11.97 7.87
CA ARG A 34 -9.71 -12.52 8.35
C ARG A 34 -9.51 -13.71 9.29
N VAL A 35 -8.38 -14.41 9.14
CA VAL A 35 -8.04 -15.61 9.91
C VAL A 35 -7.03 -15.33 11.04
N LEU A 36 -6.46 -14.13 11.08
CA LEU A 36 -5.67 -13.66 12.23
C LEU A 36 -6.55 -13.56 13.49
N PRO A 37 -5.98 -13.81 14.69
CA PRO A 37 -4.59 -14.16 14.97
C PRO A 37 -4.31 -15.67 14.97
N PHE A 38 -5.27 -16.50 14.56
CA PHE A 38 -5.17 -17.96 14.70
C PHE A 38 -4.32 -18.60 13.61
N GLU A 39 -4.40 -18.07 12.39
CA GLU A 39 -3.66 -18.58 11.24
C GLU A 39 -2.97 -17.45 10.48
N GLU A 40 -1.76 -17.72 9.99
CA GLU A 40 -1.03 -16.83 9.08
C GLU A 40 -1.08 -17.40 7.67
N VAL A 41 -1.96 -16.85 6.82
CA VAL A 41 -2.18 -17.32 5.44
C VAL A 41 -1.86 -16.19 4.46
N TRP A 42 -1.01 -16.48 3.48
CA TRP A 42 -0.63 -15.54 2.42
C TRP A 42 -1.25 -15.96 1.09
N HIS A 43 -2.00 -15.06 0.47
CA HIS A 43 -2.60 -15.28 -0.85
C HIS A 43 -1.81 -14.56 -1.94
N ARG A 44 -1.59 -15.23 -3.07
CA ARG A 44 -0.92 -14.69 -4.25
C ARG A 44 -1.96 -14.17 -5.25
N TYR A 45 -1.80 -12.93 -5.69
CA TYR A 45 -2.64 -12.27 -6.68
C TYR A 45 -1.83 -11.90 -7.92
N THR A 46 -2.41 -12.15 -9.08
CA THR A 46 -1.80 -11.90 -10.40
C THR A 46 -2.70 -11.12 -11.35
N THR A 47 -3.90 -10.73 -10.90
CA THR A 47 -4.87 -9.99 -11.72
C THR A 47 -5.51 -8.87 -10.90
N ALA A 48 -5.97 -7.83 -11.58
CA ALA A 48 -6.68 -6.70 -10.95
C ALA A 48 -7.98 -7.15 -10.27
N GLU A 49 -8.71 -8.10 -10.88
CA GLU A 49 -9.95 -8.68 -10.35
C GLU A 49 -9.71 -9.37 -9.01
N GLY A 50 -8.63 -10.17 -8.92
CA GLY A 50 -8.27 -10.87 -7.69
C GLY A 50 -7.95 -9.90 -6.56
N VAL A 51 -7.21 -8.82 -6.87
CA VAL A 51 -6.92 -7.77 -5.89
C VAL A 51 -8.19 -7.03 -5.46
N ALA A 52 -9.07 -6.68 -6.39
CA ALA A 52 -10.35 -6.06 -6.07
C ALA A 52 -11.21 -6.94 -5.16
N GLU A 53 -11.18 -8.27 -5.37
CA GLU A 53 -11.88 -9.22 -4.51
C GLU A 53 -11.24 -9.34 -3.12
N ALA A 54 -9.92 -9.33 -3.04
CA ALA A 54 -9.20 -9.29 -1.76
C ALA A 54 -9.57 -8.06 -0.92
N ILE A 55 -9.74 -6.92 -1.58
CA ILE A 55 -10.16 -5.65 -0.95
C ILE A 55 -11.63 -5.73 -0.51
N ARG A 56 -12.54 -6.22 -1.37
CA ARG A 56 -13.97 -6.39 -1.06
C ARG A 56 -14.21 -7.32 0.12
N THR A 57 -13.56 -8.48 0.10
CA THR A 57 -13.72 -9.52 1.11
C THR A 57 -12.92 -9.28 2.38
N MET A 58 -12.16 -8.17 2.43
CA MET A 58 -11.34 -7.77 3.57
C MET A 58 -10.20 -8.75 3.91
N VAL A 59 -9.67 -9.47 2.92
CA VAL A 59 -8.34 -10.10 3.03
C VAL A 59 -7.32 -9.03 3.40
N VAL A 60 -7.37 -7.88 2.71
CA VAL A 60 -6.65 -6.65 3.05
C VAL A 60 -7.62 -5.56 3.50
N ARG A 61 -7.25 -4.83 4.54
CA ARG A 61 -8.03 -3.71 5.09
C ARG A 61 -7.11 -2.70 5.77
N GLY A 62 -7.65 -1.51 6.03
CA GLY A 62 -6.86 -0.33 6.41
C GLY A 62 -6.69 0.58 5.20
N ALA A 63 -7.00 1.87 5.35
CA ALA A 63 -7.09 2.76 4.19
C ALA A 63 -5.78 2.82 3.37
N PRO A 64 -4.58 2.96 3.99
CA PRO A 64 -3.34 2.93 3.24
C PRO A 64 -3.06 1.57 2.58
N ALA A 65 -3.22 0.45 3.30
CA ALA A 65 -3.02 -0.89 2.75
C ALA A 65 -3.93 -1.19 1.54
N ILE A 66 -5.17 -0.71 1.57
CA ILE A 66 -6.10 -0.80 0.43
C ILE A 66 -5.58 -0.01 -0.77
N GLY A 67 -5.10 1.22 -0.56
CA GLY A 67 -4.55 2.05 -1.63
C GLY A 67 -3.30 1.45 -2.27
N ILE A 68 -2.36 0.96 -1.46
CA ILE A 68 -1.15 0.28 -1.93
C ILE A 68 -1.52 -0.98 -2.73
N SER A 69 -2.45 -1.79 -2.21
CA SER A 69 -2.91 -2.99 -2.90
C SER A 69 -3.54 -2.65 -4.26
N ALA A 70 -4.38 -1.61 -4.32
CA ALA A 70 -4.98 -1.17 -5.58
C ALA A 70 -3.94 -0.66 -6.60
N ALA A 71 -2.87 0.02 -6.16
CA ALA A 71 -1.77 0.40 -7.04
C ALA A 71 -1.09 -0.82 -7.66
N TYR A 72 -0.77 -1.85 -6.87
CA TYR A 72 -0.24 -3.10 -7.41
C TYR A 72 -1.26 -3.84 -8.30
N GLY A 73 -2.55 -3.78 -7.98
CA GLY A 73 -3.62 -4.27 -8.85
C GLY A 73 -3.60 -3.61 -10.23
N ALA A 74 -3.36 -2.31 -10.30
CA ALA A 74 -3.22 -1.59 -11.57
C ALA A 74 -1.99 -2.01 -12.37
N VAL A 75 -0.86 -2.33 -11.71
CA VAL A 75 0.33 -2.89 -12.38
C VAL A 75 0.01 -4.25 -13.00
N LEU A 76 -0.71 -5.11 -12.27
CA LEU A 76 -1.13 -6.43 -12.75
C LEU A 76 -2.11 -6.32 -13.94
N GLY A 77 -3.08 -5.42 -13.86
CA GLY A 77 -3.98 -5.10 -14.97
C GLY A 77 -3.19 -4.63 -16.20
N ALA A 78 -2.32 -3.62 -16.04
CA ALA A 78 -1.53 -3.08 -17.15
C ALA A 78 -0.69 -4.16 -17.83
N ARG A 79 -0.05 -5.03 -17.04
CA ARG A 79 0.73 -6.17 -17.55
C ARG A 79 -0.11 -7.10 -18.42
N ALA A 80 -1.32 -7.46 -17.97
CA ALA A 80 -2.23 -8.30 -18.72
C ALA A 80 -2.68 -7.62 -20.02
N ARG A 81 -3.14 -6.36 -19.94
CA ARG A 81 -3.64 -5.62 -21.11
C ARG A 81 -2.58 -5.34 -22.16
N ILE A 82 -1.36 -5.00 -21.74
CA ILE A 82 -0.24 -4.79 -22.67
C ILE A 82 0.11 -6.09 -23.41
N ALA A 83 0.02 -7.24 -22.74
CA ALA A 83 0.27 -8.54 -23.37
C ALA A 83 -0.83 -8.95 -24.39
N GLU A 84 -2.05 -8.43 -24.25
CA GLU A 84 -3.20 -8.70 -25.13
C GLU A 84 -3.11 -7.96 -26.48
N GLY A 85 -2.43 -6.79 -26.56
CA GLY A 85 -2.12 -6.13 -27.84
C GLY A 85 -2.40 -4.62 -27.89
N GLU A 86 -2.64 -4.11 -29.11
CA GLU A 86 -2.94 -2.69 -29.36
C GLU A 86 -4.28 -2.30 -28.69
N ASP A 87 -4.34 -1.07 -28.15
CA ASP A 87 -5.48 -0.50 -27.38
C ASP A 87 -5.66 -1.00 -25.93
N TRP A 88 -4.54 -1.23 -25.22
CA TRP A 88 -4.54 -1.67 -23.81
C TRP A 88 -5.00 -0.60 -22.80
N TYR A 89 -4.94 0.69 -23.15
CA TYR A 89 -5.19 1.78 -22.19
C TYR A 89 -6.66 1.87 -21.76
N PRO A 90 -7.67 1.84 -22.66
CA PRO A 90 -9.08 1.78 -22.25
C PRO A 90 -9.39 0.54 -21.39
N ALA A 91 -8.83 -0.62 -21.73
CA ALA A 91 -9.02 -1.84 -20.96
C ALA A 91 -8.41 -1.75 -19.56
N LEU A 92 -7.25 -1.08 -19.41
CA LEU A 92 -6.66 -0.80 -18.10
C LEU A 92 -7.54 0.15 -17.27
N GLU A 93 -8.19 1.13 -17.91
CA GLU A 93 -9.10 2.03 -17.20
C GLU A 93 -10.31 1.27 -16.62
N GLU A 94 -10.81 0.25 -17.34
CA GLU A 94 -11.83 -0.67 -16.80
C GLU A 94 -11.31 -1.45 -15.58
N ASP A 95 -10.08 -1.94 -15.60
CA ASP A 95 -9.45 -2.63 -14.46
C ASP A 95 -9.28 -1.68 -13.25
N MET A 96 -8.87 -0.43 -13.49
CA MET A 96 -8.77 0.59 -12.44
C MET A 96 -10.15 0.97 -11.88
N GLN A 97 -11.19 0.99 -12.71
CA GLN A 97 -12.56 1.22 -12.25
C GLN A 97 -13.07 0.04 -11.40
N LEU A 98 -12.77 -1.20 -11.79
CA LEU A 98 -13.08 -2.38 -10.98
C LEU A 98 -12.41 -2.33 -9.59
N LEU A 99 -11.14 -1.90 -9.55
CA LEU A 99 -10.42 -1.66 -8.29
C LEU A 99 -11.09 -0.53 -7.49
N ALA A 100 -11.48 0.57 -8.14
CA ALA A 100 -12.17 1.70 -7.52
C ALA A 100 -13.49 1.28 -6.83
N ASP A 101 -14.26 0.42 -7.50
CA ASP A 101 -15.57 -0.05 -7.03
C ASP A 101 -15.47 -1.11 -5.93
N SER A 102 -14.28 -1.64 -5.66
CA SER A 102 -14.08 -2.62 -4.59
C SER A 102 -14.50 -2.06 -3.23
N ARG A 103 -14.20 -0.78 -2.93
CA ARG A 103 -14.57 -0.07 -1.70
C ARG A 103 -14.73 1.44 -1.95
N PRO A 104 -15.91 1.91 -2.37
CA PRO A 104 -16.12 3.27 -2.91
C PRO A 104 -15.99 4.41 -1.89
N THR A 105 -15.80 4.11 -0.60
CA THR A 105 -15.55 5.11 0.46
C THR A 105 -14.08 5.22 0.86
N ALA A 106 -13.20 4.36 0.33
CA ALA A 106 -11.78 4.34 0.70
C ALA A 106 -11.01 5.44 -0.05
N VAL A 107 -10.87 6.63 0.53
CA VAL A 107 -10.19 7.77 -0.11
C VAL A 107 -8.77 7.44 -0.59
N ASN A 108 -8.00 6.68 0.19
CA ASN A 108 -6.65 6.24 -0.19
C ASN A 108 -6.61 5.35 -1.43
N LEU A 109 -7.68 4.59 -1.72
CA LEU A 109 -7.81 3.79 -2.93
C LEU A 109 -7.87 4.68 -4.17
N PHE A 110 -8.76 5.67 -4.16
CA PHE A 110 -8.89 6.64 -5.25
C PHE A 110 -7.62 7.48 -5.41
N TRP A 111 -7.01 7.92 -4.30
CA TRP A 111 -5.74 8.63 -4.33
C TRP A 111 -4.64 7.81 -5.03
N ALA A 112 -4.50 6.53 -4.69
CA ALA A 112 -3.50 5.67 -5.29
C ALA A 112 -3.78 5.45 -6.79
N LEU A 113 -5.01 5.11 -7.17
CA LEU A 113 -5.39 4.91 -8.57
C LEU A 113 -5.21 6.18 -9.42
N ASN A 114 -5.58 7.37 -8.89
CA ASN A 114 -5.34 8.63 -9.58
C ASN A 114 -3.85 8.91 -9.76
N ARG A 115 -3.02 8.58 -8.77
CA ARG A 115 -1.57 8.69 -8.88
C ARG A 115 -0.98 7.76 -9.95
N MET A 116 -1.55 6.57 -10.13
CA MET A 116 -1.20 5.65 -11.22
C MET A 116 -1.60 6.22 -12.60
N ARG A 117 -2.81 6.79 -12.73
CA ARG A 117 -3.25 7.48 -13.96
C ARG A 117 -2.35 8.66 -14.31
N ASP A 118 -2.03 9.50 -13.32
CA ASP A 118 -1.10 10.63 -13.47
C ASP A 118 0.29 10.17 -13.92
N ARG A 119 0.76 9.02 -13.43
CA ARG A 119 2.02 8.44 -13.84
C ARG A 119 1.99 8.05 -15.31
N LEU A 120 0.93 7.37 -15.76
CA LEU A 120 0.74 6.98 -17.16
C LEU A 120 0.76 8.18 -18.10
N MET A 121 0.07 9.27 -17.74
CA MET A 121 0.07 10.51 -18.54
C MET A 121 1.45 11.16 -18.69
N ARG A 122 2.42 10.80 -17.83
CA ARG A 122 3.80 11.31 -17.84
C ARG A 122 4.81 10.33 -18.45
N VAL A 123 4.37 9.14 -18.87
CA VAL A 123 5.21 8.20 -19.61
C VAL A 123 5.56 8.84 -20.95
N LYS A 124 6.84 8.89 -21.30
CA LYS A 124 7.30 9.48 -22.55
C LYS A 124 7.25 8.46 -23.67
N ASP A 125 7.18 8.93 -24.91
CA ASP A 125 7.30 8.07 -26.08
C ASP A 125 8.60 7.26 -26.01
N GLY A 126 8.47 5.94 -26.10
CA GLY A 126 9.58 4.99 -26.02
C GLY A 126 9.92 4.48 -24.62
N ASP A 127 9.35 5.04 -23.54
CA ASP A 127 9.44 4.46 -22.20
C ASP A 127 8.47 3.27 -22.07
N ASP A 128 8.84 2.28 -21.25
CA ASP A 128 7.96 1.16 -20.92
C ASP A 128 6.92 1.58 -19.86
N PRO A 129 5.61 1.64 -20.19
CA PRO A 129 4.57 2.02 -19.24
C PRO A 129 4.46 1.06 -18.05
N LEU A 130 4.77 -0.23 -18.24
CA LEU A 130 4.70 -1.20 -17.15
C LEU A 130 5.78 -0.93 -16.10
N VAL A 131 7.01 -0.67 -16.54
CA VAL A 131 8.12 -0.28 -15.65
C VAL A 131 7.79 1.02 -14.92
N ALA A 132 7.19 1.99 -15.62
CA ALA A 132 6.82 3.27 -15.02
C ALA A 132 5.71 3.14 -13.96
N LEU A 133 4.72 2.28 -14.19
CA LEU A 133 3.66 1.98 -13.24
C LEU A 133 4.16 1.18 -12.03
N GLU A 134 4.98 0.15 -12.26
CA GLU A 134 5.52 -0.65 -11.16
C GLU A 134 6.37 0.19 -10.21
N ALA A 135 7.23 1.05 -10.77
CA ALA A 135 8.01 2.01 -9.99
C ALA A 135 7.11 2.95 -9.16
N GLU A 136 5.96 3.37 -9.70
CA GLU A 136 5.02 4.23 -8.98
C GLU A 136 4.29 3.49 -7.87
N ALA A 137 3.85 2.25 -8.10
CA ALA A 137 3.22 1.43 -7.06
C ALA A 137 4.19 1.16 -5.90
N VAL A 138 5.44 0.84 -6.21
CA VAL A 138 6.51 0.72 -5.20
C VAL A 138 6.76 2.06 -4.49
N ALA A 139 6.78 3.18 -5.21
CA ALA A 139 6.94 4.51 -4.61
C ALA A 139 5.79 4.87 -3.68
N ILE A 140 4.54 4.49 -4.00
CA ILE A 140 3.38 4.65 -3.13
C ILE A 140 3.58 3.85 -1.83
N HIS A 141 3.98 2.59 -1.94
CA HIS A 141 4.23 1.71 -0.80
C HIS A 141 5.34 2.27 0.12
N LEU A 142 6.51 2.60 -0.45
CA LEU A 142 7.64 3.13 0.31
C LEU A 142 7.34 4.51 0.91
N SER A 143 6.57 5.35 0.22
CA SER A 143 6.16 6.66 0.73
C SER A 143 5.22 6.53 1.93
N ASP A 144 4.32 5.53 1.95
CA ASP A 144 3.46 5.27 3.11
C ASP A 144 4.30 4.86 4.32
N ARG A 145 5.22 3.90 4.13
CA ARG A 145 6.14 3.45 5.18
C ARG A 145 6.95 4.61 5.78
N GLU A 146 7.50 5.48 4.94
CA GLU A 146 8.26 6.65 5.41
C GLU A 146 7.38 7.67 6.15
N ALA A 147 6.16 7.90 5.66
CA ALA A 147 5.20 8.77 6.34
C ALA A 147 4.80 8.20 7.72
N ASN A 148 4.62 6.88 7.83
CA ASN A 148 4.32 6.20 9.09
C ASN A 148 5.46 6.36 10.11
N LEU A 149 6.70 6.16 9.70
CA LEU A 149 7.88 6.35 10.55
C LEU A 149 8.02 7.80 11.01
N THR A 150 7.83 8.76 10.08
CA THR A 150 7.89 10.19 10.39
C THR A 150 6.79 10.59 11.37
N MET A 151 5.56 10.14 11.14
CA MET A 151 4.42 10.41 12.02
C MET A 151 4.63 9.78 13.41
N ALA A 152 5.16 8.57 13.48
CA ALA A 152 5.49 7.90 14.75
C ALA A 152 6.55 8.68 15.54
N GLN A 153 7.60 9.15 14.88
CA GLN A 153 8.65 9.97 15.49
C GLN A 153 8.06 11.27 16.08
N LEU A 154 7.33 12.03 15.27
CA LEU A 154 6.73 13.30 15.67
C LEU A 154 5.72 13.12 16.81
N GLY A 155 4.88 12.08 16.72
CA GLY A 155 3.89 11.75 17.76
C GLY A 155 4.55 11.38 19.08
N ALA A 156 5.58 10.52 19.05
CA ALA A 156 6.31 10.11 20.25
C ALA A 156 7.03 11.30 20.91
N ASP A 157 7.65 12.19 20.12
CA ASP A 157 8.31 13.38 20.63
C ASP A 157 7.32 14.35 21.27
N LEU A 158 6.15 14.57 20.65
CA LEU A 158 5.11 15.43 21.20
C LEU A 158 4.59 14.90 22.55
N ILE A 159 4.31 13.60 22.60
CA ILE A 159 3.84 12.90 23.81
C ILE A 159 4.87 13.04 24.96
N ARG A 160 6.16 12.78 24.67
CA ARG A 160 7.25 12.89 25.67
C ARG A 160 7.52 14.31 26.14
N ARG A 161 7.35 15.32 25.26
CA ARG A 161 7.49 16.72 25.64
C ARG A 161 6.46 17.14 26.68
N HIS A 162 5.26 16.56 26.64
CA HIS A 162 4.21 16.87 27.59
C HIS A 162 4.40 16.17 28.95
N GLN A 163 4.85 14.90 28.94
CA GLN A 163 5.14 14.13 30.16
C GLN A 163 6.33 13.19 29.96
N GLY A 164 7.33 13.26 30.85
CA GLY A 164 8.57 12.47 30.74
C GLY A 164 8.56 11.11 31.45
N ASN A 165 7.47 10.77 32.15
CA ASN A 165 7.30 9.47 32.83
C ASN A 165 6.57 8.46 31.91
N LEU A 166 6.50 7.20 32.35
CA LEU A 166 5.76 6.16 31.63
C LEU A 166 4.28 6.55 31.47
N GLN A 167 3.77 6.43 30.25
CA GLN A 167 2.39 6.77 29.91
C GLN A 167 1.64 5.53 29.42
N THR A 168 0.36 5.47 29.76
CA THR A 168 -0.58 4.48 29.23
C THR A 168 -1.31 5.08 28.03
N VAL A 169 -1.27 4.41 26.88
CA VAL A 169 -1.94 4.84 25.65
C VAL A 169 -3.14 3.96 25.39
N LEU A 170 -4.31 4.57 25.17
CA LEU A 170 -5.50 3.89 24.67
C LEU A 170 -5.60 4.14 23.16
N THR A 171 -5.81 3.08 22.38
CA THR A 171 -6.07 3.16 20.94
C THR A 171 -7.36 2.41 20.58
N HIS A 172 -7.89 2.66 19.40
CA HIS A 172 -9.10 2.03 18.89
C HIS A 172 -8.87 1.52 17.45
N CYS A 173 -9.45 0.37 17.11
CA CYS A 173 -9.22 -0.35 15.85
C CYS A 173 -7.78 -0.87 15.70
N ASN A 174 -7.36 -1.15 14.46
CA ASN A 174 -6.02 -1.54 14.09
C ASN A 174 -5.47 -0.55 13.05
N THR A 175 -4.47 0.23 13.46
CA THR A 175 -3.77 1.25 12.64
C THR A 175 -2.27 1.02 12.60
N GLY A 176 -1.83 -0.22 12.88
CA GLY A 176 -0.43 -0.62 12.79
C GLY A 176 -0.09 -1.22 11.42
N ALA A 177 1.01 -1.97 11.35
CA ALA A 177 1.56 -2.54 10.12
C ALA A 177 0.62 -3.48 9.32
N LEU A 178 -0.47 -3.95 9.92
CA LEU A 178 -1.51 -4.70 9.19
C LEU A 178 -2.41 -3.79 8.34
N ALA A 179 -2.47 -2.50 8.62
CA ALA A 179 -3.33 -1.53 7.95
C ALA A 179 -2.57 -0.58 7.01
N THR A 180 -1.25 -0.72 6.94
CA THR A 180 -0.32 0.19 6.22
C THR A 180 0.68 -0.58 5.35
N GLY A 181 1.50 0.16 4.61
CA GLY A 181 2.74 -0.34 4.00
C GLY A 181 3.94 -0.31 4.94
#